data_AF-A0A7V1EDX8-F1
#
_entry.id   AF-A0A7V1EDX8-F1
#
_cell.length_a   1.000
_cell.length_b   1.000
_cell.length_c   1.000
_cell.angle_alpha   90.00
_cell.angle_beta   90.00
_cell.angle_gamma   90.00
#
_symmetry.space_group_name_H-M   'P 1'
#
loop_
_entity.id
_entity.type
_entity.pdbx_description
1 polymer ?
#
loop_
_entity_poly.entity_id
_entity_poly.type
_entity_poly.pdbx_seq_one_letter_code
_entity_poly.pdbx_strand_id
1 'polypeptide(L)'
;MELFGEIAWTFYRSLSYYEEFNGNLSSAVGFSGGVRKKIGNTGLILWGAYLPPNLVNPHSQELPEGSNNLAGGLFGVNYTKGRKRFNNWIYAYKELHNEDYPGHEEAGVSIALRAENPIGERFVFKLKQGFEIIDNHYYAPKEVSFKIPSKASIDYFFRKDDYITISVENRAGGQIGGKLHNGTGVQAGLVIKEEGYTSSIQLMGYTTDVNRFAYLYPCPVFN
;
A
#
# COMPACT_ATOMS: atom_id res chain seq x y z
N MET A 1 6.26 24.42 0.91
CA MET A 1 6.60 23.00 1.05
C MET A 1 6.04 22.60 2.40
N GLU A 2 5.30 21.51 2.48
CA GLU A 2 4.57 21.12 3.68
C GLU A 2 5.16 19.85 4.27
N LEU A 3 5.24 19.79 5.60
CA LEU A 3 5.54 18.56 6.33
C LEU A 3 4.25 17.75 6.50
N PHE A 4 4.37 16.44 6.46
CA PHE A 4 3.30 15.53 6.83
C PHE A 4 3.85 14.36 7.65
N GLY A 5 2.97 13.73 8.42
CA GLY A 5 3.26 12.48 9.09
C GLY A 5 1.98 11.70 9.35
N GLU A 6 2.13 10.39 9.49
CA GLU A 6 1.05 9.45 9.74
C GLU A 6 1.48 8.50 10.86
N ILE A 7 0.54 8.11 11.71
CA ILE A 7 0.69 7.04 12.69
C ILE A 7 -0.42 6.05 12.42
N ALA A 8 -0.08 4.76 12.43
CA ALA A 8 -1.07 3.73 12.24
C ALA A 8 -0.80 2.53 13.16
N TRP A 9 -1.88 1.85 13.52
CA TRP A 9 -1.87 0.68 14.39
C TRP A 9 -2.74 -0.42 13.82
N THR A 10 -2.35 -1.67 14.09
CA THR A 10 -3.06 -2.85 13.62
C THR A 10 -3.02 -3.98 14.63
N PHE A 11 -4.03 -4.82 14.50
CA PHE A 11 -4.04 -6.18 15.02
C PHE A 11 -4.45 -7.12 13.92
N TYR A 12 -3.79 -8.27 13.85
CA TYR A 12 -4.08 -9.26 12.83
C TYR A 12 -3.69 -10.66 13.28
N ARG A 13 -4.29 -11.65 12.61
CA ARG A 13 -3.83 -13.04 12.68
C ARG A 13 -2.73 -13.23 11.65
N SER A 14 -1.53 -13.59 12.09
CA SER A 14 -0.35 -13.69 11.25
C SER A 14 -0.51 -14.81 10.21
N LEU A 15 -0.02 -14.52 9.01
CA LEU A 15 0.16 -15.48 7.94
C LEU A 15 1.51 -15.12 7.29
N SER A 16 2.44 -16.06 7.33
CA SER A 16 3.87 -15.90 7.19
C SER A 16 4.43 -16.95 6.23
N TYR A 17 5.56 -16.63 5.62
CA TYR A 17 6.28 -17.58 4.79
C TYR A 17 6.81 -18.77 5.58
N TYR A 18 7.23 -18.56 6.83
CA TYR A 18 7.64 -19.63 7.73
C TYR A 18 6.44 -20.10 8.56
N GLU A 19 6.17 -21.41 8.53
CA GLU A 19 4.96 -21.98 9.13
C GLU A 19 4.86 -21.75 10.64
N GLU A 20 5.99 -21.64 11.34
CA GLU A 20 6.08 -21.38 12.78
C GLU A 20 5.48 -20.05 13.23
N PHE A 21 5.37 -19.06 12.34
CA PHE A 21 4.73 -17.78 12.65
C PHE A 21 3.25 -17.75 12.25
N ASN A 22 2.68 -18.79 11.64
CA ASN A 22 1.29 -18.79 11.18
C ASN A 22 0.27 -18.90 12.32
N GLY A 23 -0.79 -18.10 12.24
CA GLY A 23 -1.98 -18.22 13.09
C GLY A 23 -1.89 -17.51 14.44
N ASN A 24 -0.76 -16.87 14.76
CA ASN A 24 -0.55 -16.08 15.98
C ASN A 24 -1.30 -14.74 15.90
N LEU A 25 -1.72 -14.21 17.05
CA LEU A 25 -2.24 -12.85 17.11
C LEU A 25 -1.08 -11.89 17.28
N SER A 26 -0.99 -10.90 16.38
CA SER A 26 0.05 -9.89 16.40
C SER A 26 -0.50 -8.49 16.35
N SER A 27 0.29 -7.54 16.85
CA SER A 27 0.00 -6.11 16.82
C SER A 27 1.21 -5.33 16.36
N ALA A 28 1.01 -4.28 15.58
CA ALA A 28 2.09 -3.41 15.12
C ALA A 28 1.66 -1.95 15.07
N VAL A 29 2.56 -1.05 15.48
CA VAL A 29 2.46 0.41 15.33
C VAL A 29 3.57 0.84 14.39
N GLY A 30 3.30 1.77 13.48
CA GLY A 30 4.38 2.48 12.79
C GLY A 30 4.02 3.89 12.42
N PHE A 31 5.03 4.61 11.91
CA PHE A 31 4.96 6.03 11.64
C PHE A 31 5.71 6.37 10.36
N SER A 32 5.09 7.21 9.54
CA SER A 32 5.69 7.72 8.31
C SER A 32 5.75 9.25 8.35
N GLY A 33 6.71 9.83 7.65
CA GLY A 33 6.82 11.27 7.52
C GLY A 33 7.67 11.73 6.35
N GLY A 34 7.42 12.95 5.89
CA GLY A 34 8.14 13.51 4.76
C GLY A 34 7.75 14.93 4.40
N VAL A 35 8.18 15.34 3.21
CA VAL A 35 7.84 16.63 2.61
C VAL A 35 6.97 16.43 1.38
N ARG A 36 5.97 17.29 1.21
CA ARG A 36 5.13 17.33 0.01
C ARG A 36 5.07 18.73 -0.59
N LYS A 37 4.90 18.78 -1.90
CA LYS A 37 4.67 20.03 -2.66
C LYS A 37 3.76 19.76 -3.85
N LYS A 38 2.75 20.62 -4.02
CA LYS A 38 1.93 20.67 -5.22
C LYS A 38 2.39 21.81 -6.11
N ILE A 39 2.59 21.54 -7.41
CA ILE A 39 2.93 22.55 -8.42
C ILE A 39 1.94 22.36 -9.57
N GLY A 40 0.94 23.25 -9.67
CA GLY A 40 -0.17 23.07 -10.62
C GLY A 40 -0.93 21.76 -10.36
N ASN A 41 -1.00 20.90 -11.37
CA ASN A 41 -1.65 19.58 -11.30
C ASN A 41 -0.71 18.44 -10.85
N THR A 42 0.55 18.78 -10.59
CA THR A 42 1.61 17.83 -10.23
C THR A 42 1.80 17.80 -8.73
N GLY A 43 1.82 16.60 -8.15
CA GLY A 43 2.18 16.36 -6.76
C GLY A 43 3.57 15.73 -6.67
N LEU A 44 4.39 16.24 -5.76
CA LEU A 44 5.67 15.65 -5.36
C LEU A 44 5.61 15.30 -3.88
N ILE A 45 5.96 14.07 -3.55
CA ILE A 45 6.12 13.59 -2.17
C ILE A 45 7.50 12.94 -2.05
N LEU A 46 8.25 13.34 -1.03
CA LEU A 46 9.51 12.70 -0.64
C LEU A 46 9.36 12.20 0.79
N TRP A 47 9.58 10.90 0.98
CA TRP A 47 9.60 10.26 2.30
C TRP A 47 11.02 10.31 2.85
N GLY A 48 11.15 10.82 4.08
CA GLY A 48 12.45 10.93 4.77
C GLY A 48 12.61 9.96 5.93
N ALA A 49 11.49 9.61 6.59
CA ALA A 49 11.44 8.58 7.61
C ALA A 49 10.19 7.76 7.36
N TYR A 50 10.36 6.57 6.79
CA TYR A 50 9.32 5.57 6.72
C TYR A 50 9.80 4.42 7.59
N LEU A 51 9.37 4.42 8.86
CA LEU A 51 9.23 3.17 9.58
C LEU A 51 7.91 2.63 9.08
N PRO A 52 7.92 1.66 8.13
CA PRO A 52 6.67 1.12 7.62
C PRO A 52 5.77 0.91 8.81
N PRO A 53 4.54 1.44 8.79
CA PRO A 53 3.50 0.82 9.56
C PRO A 53 3.59 -0.66 9.21
N ASN A 54 4.22 -1.44 10.09
CA ASN A 54 4.45 -2.88 10.01
C ASN A 54 3.10 -3.61 10.16
N LEU A 55 2.05 -3.05 9.54
CA LEU A 55 0.68 -3.20 9.97
C LEU A 55 0.16 -4.59 9.61
N VAL A 56 0.68 -5.17 8.55
CA VAL A 56 0.84 -6.62 8.41
C VAL A 56 2.09 -6.82 7.61
N ASN A 57 3.21 -6.69 8.28
CA ASN A 57 4.44 -7.21 7.72
C ASN A 57 4.91 -8.42 8.55
N PRO A 58 4.54 -9.66 8.15
CA PRO A 58 5.14 -10.86 8.71
C PRO A 58 6.66 -10.76 8.73
N HIS A 59 7.27 -10.02 7.79
CA HIS A 59 8.72 -9.82 7.74
C HIS A 59 9.33 -9.14 8.96
N SER A 60 8.63 -8.25 9.64
CA SER A 60 9.17 -7.65 10.88
C SER A 60 9.18 -8.64 12.05
N GLN A 61 8.38 -9.71 11.96
CA GLN A 61 8.41 -10.86 12.87
C GLN A 61 9.45 -11.89 12.45
N GLU A 62 9.60 -12.11 11.14
CA GLU A 62 10.57 -13.05 10.55
C GLU A 62 12.01 -12.51 10.61
N LEU A 63 12.19 -11.20 10.44
CA LEU A 63 13.47 -10.46 10.39
C LEU A 63 13.34 -9.08 11.06
N PRO A 64 13.37 -9.01 12.40
CA PRO A 64 13.27 -7.75 13.14
C PRO A 64 14.41 -6.76 12.81
N GLU A 65 15.57 -7.24 12.37
CA GLU A 65 16.76 -6.43 12.08
C GLU A 65 16.81 -5.89 10.63
N GLY A 66 16.05 -6.48 9.69
CA GLY A 66 15.92 -6.01 8.30
C GLY A 66 15.09 -4.72 8.12
N SER A 67 14.74 -4.06 9.23
CA SER A 67 13.61 -3.12 9.32
C SER A 67 13.93 -1.65 9.04
N ASN A 68 15.17 -1.27 8.73
CA ASN A 68 15.56 0.13 8.80
C ASN A 68 16.30 0.63 7.55
N ASN A 69 15.56 1.38 6.73
CA ASN A 69 15.91 2.67 6.11
C ASN A 69 15.41 2.78 4.67
N LEU A 70 14.63 3.83 4.44
CA LEU A 70 13.88 3.99 3.20
C LEU A 70 13.92 5.41 2.68
N ALA A 71 14.52 5.57 1.51
CA ALA A 71 14.37 6.74 0.66
C ALA A 71 13.51 6.34 -0.55
N GLY A 72 12.43 7.08 -0.76
CA GLY A 72 11.51 6.87 -1.88
C GLY A 72 11.04 8.20 -2.45
N GLY A 73 10.85 8.22 -3.77
CA GLY A 73 10.37 9.38 -4.50
C GLY A 73 9.06 9.05 -5.20
N LEU A 74 8.02 9.82 -4.92
CA LEU A 74 6.72 9.69 -5.57
C LEU A 74 6.41 10.95 -6.38
N PHE A 75 6.17 10.74 -7.67
CA PHE A 75 5.75 11.76 -8.61
C PHE A 75 4.38 11.41 -9.17
N GLY A 76 3.47 12.37 -9.26
CA GLY A 76 2.19 12.11 -9.89
C GLY A 76 1.52 13.31 -10.54
N VAL A 77 0.66 13.00 -11.50
CA VAL A 77 -0.10 13.95 -12.29
C VAL A 77 -1.59 13.65 -12.12
N ASN A 78 -2.34 14.71 -11.82
CA ASN A 78 -3.79 14.63 -11.64
C ASN A 78 -4.48 15.35 -12.80
N TYR A 79 -5.50 14.72 -13.36
CA TYR A 79 -6.32 15.26 -14.44
C TYR A 79 -7.80 15.13 -14.08
N THR A 80 -8.60 16.17 -14.37
CA THR A 80 -10.04 16.19 -14.10
C THR A 80 -10.79 16.47 -15.39
N LYS A 81 -11.82 15.66 -15.69
CA LYS A 81 -12.73 15.87 -16.83
C LYS A 81 -14.17 15.80 -16.34
N GLY A 82 -14.84 16.96 -16.32
CA GLY A 82 -16.15 17.09 -15.67
C GLY A 82 -16.05 16.76 -14.18
N ARG A 83 -16.92 15.88 -13.68
CA ARG A 83 -16.89 15.39 -12.28
C ARG A 83 -15.91 14.21 -12.06
N LYS A 84 -15.28 13.69 -13.12
CA LYS A 84 -14.39 12.53 -13.04
C LYS A 84 -12.95 12.97 -12.77
N ARG A 85 -12.25 12.24 -11.90
CA ARG A 85 -10.84 12.49 -11.57
C ARG A 85 -9.98 11.31 -11.97
N PHE A 86 -8.79 11.61 -12.47
CA PHE A 86 -7.79 10.63 -12.91
C PHE A 86 -6.46 11.00 -12.29
N ASN A 87 -5.88 10.10 -11.51
CA ASN A 87 -4.62 10.33 -10.81
C ASN A 87 -3.64 9.25 -11.23
N ASN A 88 -2.48 9.66 -11.73
CA ASN A 88 -1.43 8.76 -12.19
C ASN A 88 -0.17 9.02 -11.37
N TRP A 89 0.45 7.97 -10.87
CA TRP A 89 1.60 8.05 -9.99
C TRP A 89 2.70 7.14 -10.49
N ILE A 90 3.93 7.59 -10.33
CA ILE A 90 5.15 6.79 -10.47
C ILE A 90 5.86 6.90 -9.12
N TYR A 91 6.20 5.75 -8.56
CA TYR A 91 6.90 5.63 -7.29
C TYR A 91 8.16 4.81 -7.51
N ALA A 92 9.30 5.33 -7.07
CA ALA A 92 10.57 4.61 -7.07
C ALA A 92 11.11 4.54 -5.64
N TYR A 93 11.63 3.38 -5.27
CA TYR A 93 12.01 3.09 -3.90
C TYR A 93 13.22 2.18 -3.79
N LYS A 94 13.85 2.22 -2.62
CA LYS A 94 14.83 1.25 -2.16
C LYS A 94 14.49 0.88 -0.72
N GLU A 95 13.88 -0.29 -0.54
CA GLU A 95 13.04 -0.60 0.63
C GLU A 95 13.68 -1.48 1.69
N LEU A 96 14.60 -2.39 1.35
CA LEU A 96 14.98 -3.44 2.30
C LEU A 96 16.46 -3.75 2.26
N HIS A 97 17.11 -3.69 3.42
CA HIS A 97 18.41 -4.31 3.66
C HIS A 97 18.19 -5.70 4.26
N ASN A 98 18.90 -6.70 3.76
CA ASN A 98 18.80 -8.09 4.23
C ASN A 98 20.19 -8.57 4.69
N GLU A 99 20.30 -8.96 5.96
CA GLU A 99 21.57 -9.46 6.52
C GLU A 99 21.98 -10.82 5.96
N ASP A 100 21.01 -11.67 5.59
CA ASP A 100 21.27 -12.97 4.96
C ASP A 100 21.77 -12.81 3.51
N TYR A 101 21.46 -11.66 2.88
CA TYR A 101 21.87 -11.32 1.52
C TYR A 101 22.42 -9.89 1.44
N PRO A 102 23.61 -9.64 2.03
CA PRO A 102 24.20 -8.31 2.06
C PRO A 102 24.52 -7.84 0.63
N GLY A 103 24.15 -6.59 0.30
CA GLY A 103 24.30 -6.01 -1.03
C GLY A 103 23.18 -6.31 -2.02
N HIS A 104 22.13 -7.04 -1.60
CA HIS A 104 20.92 -7.29 -2.38
C HIS A 104 19.73 -6.54 -1.79
N GLU A 105 19.82 -5.21 -1.76
CA GLU A 105 18.68 -4.43 -1.27
C GLU A 105 17.50 -4.46 -2.24
N GLU A 106 16.29 -4.56 -1.70
CA GLU A 106 15.08 -4.48 -2.53
C GLU A 106 14.96 -3.07 -3.10
N ALA A 107 14.78 -2.99 -4.41
CA ALA A 107 14.50 -1.74 -5.09
C ALA A 107 13.38 -1.95 -6.09
N GLY A 108 12.50 -0.97 -6.22
CA GLY A 108 11.33 -1.12 -7.07
C GLY A 108 10.91 0.16 -7.75
N VAL A 109 10.20 -0.01 -8.86
CA VAL A 109 9.48 1.06 -9.55
C VAL A 109 8.04 0.60 -9.75
N SER A 110 7.12 1.43 -9.30
CA SER A 110 5.68 1.20 -9.37
C SER A 110 5.01 2.31 -10.17
N ILE A 111 4.08 1.94 -11.05
CA ILE A 111 3.20 2.85 -11.76
C ILE A 111 1.77 2.53 -11.31
N ALA A 112 0.99 3.55 -10.98
CA ALA A 112 -0.40 3.39 -10.58
C ALA A 112 -1.31 4.39 -11.27
N LEU A 113 -2.41 3.89 -11.81
CA LEU A 113 -3.49 4.66 -12.43
C LEU A 113 -4.72 4.54 -11.53
N ARG A 114 -5.36 5.67 -11.20
CA ARG A 114 -6.60 5.71 -10.42
C ARG A 114 -7.64 6.55 -11.16
N ALA A 115 -8.82 6.01 -11.34
CA ALA A 115 -9.99 6.71 -11.86
C ALA A 115 -11.05 6.81 -10.78
N GLU A 116 -11.61 8.00 -10.58
CA GLU A 116 -12.72 8.26 -9.66
C GLU A 116 -13.93 8.78 -10.44
N ASN A 117 -15.07 8.15 -10.20
CA ASN A 117 -16.31 8.43 -10.87
C ASN A 117 -17.42 8.64 -9.83
N PRO A 118 -17.84 9.90 -9.59
CA PRO A 118 -18.99 10.18 -8.74
C PRO A 118 -20.27 9.60 -9.34
N ILE A 119 -21.04 8.89 -8.53
CA ILE A 119 -22.35 8.34 -8.87
C ILE A 119 -23.37 9.06 -7.99
N GLY A 120 -24.10 10.01 -8.58
CA GLY A 120 -25.00 10.88 -7.82
C GLY A 120 -24.25 11.84 -6.91
N GLU A 121 -24.83 12.15 -5.74
CA GLU A 121 -24.26 13.11 -4.78
C GLU A 121 -23.44 12.44 -3.67
N ARG A 122 -23.78 11.19 -3.32
CA ARG A 122 -23.23 10.52 -2.14
C ARG A 122 -22.31 9.35 -2.43
N PHE A 123 -22.19 8.91 -3.68
CA PHE A 123 -21.34 7.77 -4.01
C PHE A 123 -20.18 8.18 -4.90
N VAL A 124 -19.01 7.59 -4.64
CA VAL A 124 -17.85 7.68 -5.53
C VAL A 124 -17.31 6.29 -5.76
N PHE A 125 -17.35 5.86 -7.02
CA PHE A 125 -16.69 4.63 -7.43
C PHE A 125 -15.25 4.93 -7.84
N LYS A 126 -14.31 4.08 -7.40
CA LYS A 126 -12.89 4.22 -7.70
C LYS A 126 -12.33 2.92 -8.25
N LEU A 127 -11.57 3.02 -9.32
CA LEU A 127 -10.76 1.96 -9.88
C LEU A 127 -9.30 2.35 -9.77
N LYS A 128 -8.46 1.43 -9.30
CA LYS A 128 -7.01 1.57 -9.27
C LYS A 128 -6.38 0.35 -9.93
N GLN A 129 -5.49 0.60 -10.88
CA GLN A 129 -4.63 -0.41 -11.49
C GLN A 129 -3.19 0.02 -11.28
N GLY A 130 -2.36 -0.88 -10.77
CA GLY A 130 -0.92 -0.66 -10.71
C GLY A 130 -0.15 -1.75 -11.44
N PHE A 131 1.12 -1.47 -11.63
CA PHE A 131 2.12 -2.39 -12.11
C PHE A 131 3.46 -2.01 -11.47
N GLU A 132 4.20 -2.99 -11.00
CA GLU A 132 5.44 -2.78 -10.26
C GLU A 132 6.45 -3.84 -10.67
N ILE A 133 7.70 -3.39 -10.85
CA ILE A 133 8.86 -4.24 -11.04
C ILE A 133 9.74 -4.06 -9.81
N ILE A 134 10.19 -5.18 -9.26
CA ILE A 134 10.93 -5.26 -8.01
C ILE A 134 12.20 -6.06 -8.28
N ASP A 135 13.35 -5.44 -8.05
CA ASP A 135 14.64 -6.11 -8.05
C ASP A 135 15.01 -6.54 -6.62
N ASN A 136 15.67 -7.68 -6.50
CA ASN A 136 15.99 -8.34 -5.23
C ASN A 136 14.79 -8.42 -4.29
N HIS A 137 13.63 -8.77 -4.84
CA HIS A 137 12.42 -8.92 -4.07
C HIS A 137 12.67 -9.91 -2.94
N TYR A 138 12.29 -9.56 -1.71
CA TYR A 138 12.72 -10.31 -0.52
C TYR A 138 12.41 -11.82 -0.57
N TYR A 139 11.32 -12.26 -1.23
CA TYR A 139 10.97 -13.68 -1.39
C TYR A 139 11.56 -14.39 -2.62
N ALA A 140 12.27 -13.64 -3.45
CA ALA A 140 12.99 -14.10 -4.63
C ALA A 140 14.32 -13.32 -4.72
N PRO A 141 15.19 -13.46 -3.71
CA PRO A 141 16.42 -12.69 -3.66
C PRO A 141 17.27 -13.03 -4.89
N LYS A 142 17.91 -12.00 -5.48
CA LYS A 142 18.70 -12.09 -6.73
C LYS A 142 17.87 -12.28 -8.00
N GLU A 143 16.56 -12.21 -7.93
CA GLU A 143 15.67 -12.35 -9.07
C GLU A 143 14.74 -11.15 -9.22
N VAL A 144 14.47 -10.76 -10.46
CA VAL A 144 13.51 -9.70 -10.75
C VAL A 144 12.09 -10.27 -10.65
N SER A 145 11.25 -9.58 -9.91
CA SER A 145 9.84 -9.90 -9.71
C SER A 145 8.93 -8.80 -10.27
N PHE A 146 7.67 -9.13 -10.48
CA PHE A 146 6.64 -8.15 -10.83
C PHE A 146 5.39 -8.33 -9.99
N LYS A 147 4.63 -7.25 -9.86
CA LYS A 147 3.38 -7.20 -9.10
C LYS A 147 2.34 -6.35 -9.83
N ILE A 148 1.11 -6.83 -9.84
CA ILE A 148 -0.04 -6.24 -10.51
C ILE A 148 -1.17 -6.09 -9.48
N PRO A 149 -1.27 -4.93 -8.81
CA PRO A 149 -2.39 -4.63 -7.92
C PRO A 149 -3.59 -4.06 -8.71
N SER A 150 -4.76 -4.62 -8.49
CA SER A 150 -6.04 -4.17 -9.06
C SER A 150 -7.06 -3.98 -7.94
N LYS A 151 -7.56 -2.76 -7.75
CA LYS A 151 -8.52 -2.43 -6.69
C LYS A 151 -9.74 -1.72 -7.25
N ALA A 152 -10.91 -2.20 -6.84
CA ALA A 152 -12.18 -1.52 -7.02
C ALA A 152 -12.73 -1.13 -5.65
N SER A 153 -13.27 0.08 -5.53
CA SER A 153 -13.88 0.53 -4.28
C SER A 153 -15.05 1.46 -4.53
N ILE A 154 -15.99 1.47 -3.60
CA ILE A 154 -17.08 2.42 -3.56
C ILE A 154 -17.10 3.11 -2.20
N ASP A 155 -17.15 4.44 -2.24
CA ASP A 155 -17.33 5.26 -1.06
C ASP A 155 -18.77 5.74 -1.00
N TYR A 156 -19.38 5.66 0.18
CA TYR A 156 -20.65 6.27 0.52
C TYR A 156 -20.43 7.40 1.53
N PHE A 157 -20.69 8.63 1.10
CA PHE A 157 -20.60 9.84 1.89
C PHE A 157 -21.90 10.06 2.66
N PHE A 158 -21.85 9.85 3.98
CA PHE A 158 -22.98 10.13 4.87
C PHE A 158 -22.91 11.54 5.46
N ARG A 159 -21.73 12.19 5.38
CA ARG A 159 -21.53 13.64 5.53
C ARG A 159 -20.66 14.14 4.39
N LYS A 160 -20.42 15.45 4.33
CA LYS A 160 -19.65 16.10 3.26
C LYS A 160 -18.31 15.41 3.01
N ASP A 161 -17.59 15.07 4.07
CA ASP A 161 -16.22 14.54 3.99
C ASP A 161 -16.05 13.16 4.67
N ASP A 162 -17.06 12.70 5.44
CA ASP A 162 -17.05 11.40 6.12
C ASP A 162 -17.71 10.33 5.26
N TYR A 163 -17.07 9.17 5.17
CA TYR A 163 -17.54 8.10 4.30
C TYR A 163 -17.26 6.70 4.81
N ILE A 164 -18.11 5.76 4.39
CA ILE A 164 -17.86 4.32 4.47
C ILE A 164 -17.31 3.89 3.12
N THR A 165 -16.27 3.07 3.13
CA THR A 165 -15.69 2.47 1.93
C THR A 165 -15.83 0.96 1.95
N ILE A 166 -16.19 0.39 0.81
CA ILE A 166 -16.10 -1.05 0.57
C ILE A 166 -15.19 -1.24 -0.62
N SER A 167 -14.21 -2.14 -0.50
CA SER A 167 -13.25 -2.38 -1.56
C SER A 167 -12.91 -3.86 -1.72
N VAL A 168 -12.61 -4.22 -2.95
CA VAL A 168 -12.05 -5.51 -3.33
C VAL A 168 -10.74 -5.23 -4.05
N GLU A 169 -9.69 -5.93 -3.63
CA GLU A 169 -8.36 -5.78 -4.18
C GLU A 169 -7.82 -7.15 -4.55
N ASN A 170 -7.47 -7.34 -5.81
CA ASN A 170 -6.70 -8.47 -6.29
C ASN A 170 -5.24 -8.04 -6.47
N ARG A 171 -4.32 -8.93 -6.12
CA ARG A 171 -2.90 -8.77 -6.39
C ARG A 171 -2.42 -10.03 -7.07
N ALA A 172 -1.77 -9.87 -8.21
CA ALA A 172 -1.09 -10.94 -8.91
C ALA A 172 0.39 -10.62 -9.05
N GLY A 173 1.27 -11.61 -8.97
CA GLY A 173 2.69 -11.37 -9.11
C GLY A 173 3.53 -12.63 -9.03
N GLY A 174 4.84 -12.45 -9.19
CA GLY A 174 5.81 -13.52 -9.12
C GLY A 174 7.15 -13.11 -9.74
N GLN A 175 8.10 -14.02 -9.67
CA GLN A 175 9.38 -13.90 -10.37
C GLN A 175 9.14 -13.86 -11.90
N ILE A 176 9.93 -13.07 -12.62
CA ILE A 176 9.95 -13.11 -14.09
C ILE A 176 10.35 -14.52 -14.56
N GLY A 177 9.51 -15.14 -15.39
CA GLY A 177 9.71 -16.51 -15.88
C GLY A 177 9.25 -17.61 -14.90
N GLY A 178 8.81 -17.24 -13.70
CA GLY A 178 8.27 -18.15 -12.69
C GLY A 178 6.75 -18.35 -12.78
N LYS A 179 6.20 -19.07 -11.80
CA LYS A 179 4.75 -19.25 -11.65
C LYS A 179 4.09 -17.96 -11.16
N LEU A 180 2.95 -17.61 -11.77
CA LEU A 180 2.11 -16.51 -11.30
C LEU A 180 1.30 -16.94 -10.09
N HIS A 181 1.23 -16.07 -9.11
CA HIS A 181 0.47 -16.25 -7.88
C HIS A 181 -0.50 -15.10 -7.66
N ASN A 182 -1.54 -15.32 -6.83
CA ASN A 182 -2.55 -14.30 -6.58
C ASN A 182 -3.16 -14.30 -5.17
N GLY A 183 -3.60 -13.12 -4.77
CA GLY A 183 -4.37 -12.91 -3.55
C GLY A 183 -5.54 -11.99 -3.81
N THR A 184 -6.65 -12.23 -3.12
CA THR A 184 -7.82 -11.36 -3.13
C THR A 184 -8.20 -10.97 -1.71
N GLY A 185 -8.23 -9.66 -1.47
CA GLY A 185 -8.67 -9.04 -0.24
C GLY A 185 -10.00 -8.31 -0.42
N VAL A 186 -10.86 -8.40 0.60
CA VAL A 186 -12.09 -7.61 0.73
C VAL A 186 -11.97 -6.77 1.99
N GLN A 187 -12.29 -5.49 1.87
CA GLN A 187 -12.13 -4.53 2.95
C GLN A 187 -13.39 -3.67 3.09
N ALA A 188 -13.76 -3.40 4.34
CA ALA A 188 -14.71 -2.36 4.70
C ALA A 188 -14.00 -1.36 5.62
N GLY A 189 -14.27 -0.06 5.45
CA GLY A 189 -13.66 0.96 6.27
C GLY A 189 -14.56 2.15 6.52
N LEU A 190 -14.30 2.84 7.62
CA LEU A 190 -14.89 4.12 7.99
C LEU A 190 -13.79 5.16 7.97
N VAL A 191 -14.06 6.31 7.35
CA VAL A 191 -13.16 7.46 7.31
C VAL A 191 -13.89 8.68 7.83
N ILE A 192 -13.30 9.32 8.83
CA ILE A 192 -13.79 10.56 9.45
C ILE A 192 -12.75 11.65 9.19
N LYS A 193 -13.21 12.78 8.65
CA LYS A 193 -12.36 13.92 8.33
C LYS A 193 -12.77 15.13 9.15
N GLU A 194 -11.81 15.65 9.90
CA GLU A 194 -11.96 16.90 10.63
C GLU A 194 -10.86 17.88 10.20
N GLU A 195 -11.00 19.13 10.59
CA GLU A 195 -9.99 20.13 10.29
C GLU A 195 -8.66 19.75 10.96
N GLY A 196 -7.62 19.57 10.14
CA GLY A 196 -6.27 19.24 10.61
C GLY A 196 -5.98 17.75 10.82
N TYR A 197 -6.97 16.84 10.76
CA TYR A 197 -6.70 15.40 10.89
C TYR A 197 -7.69 14.50 10.14
N THR A 198 -7.24 13.27 9.84
CA THR A 198 -8.08 12.23 9.24
C THR A 198 -7.90 10.95 10.03
N SER A 199 -9.02 10.36 10.45
CA SER A 199 -9.04 9.08 11.16
C SER A 199 -9.69 8.02 10.30
N SER A 200 -9.20 6.78 10.35
CA SER A 200 -9.85 5.66 9.67
C SER A 200 -9.77 4.37 10.47
N ILE A 201 -10.82 3.55 10.36
CA ILE A 201 -10.87 2.19 10.89
C ILE A 201 -11.21 1.26 9.73
N GLN A 202 -10.49 0.15 9.62
CA GLN A 202 -10.62 -0.78 8.50
C GLN A 202 -10.68 -2.22 9.02
N LEU A 203 -11.61 -2.99 8.45
CA LEU A 203 -11.70 -4.44 8.59
C LEU A 203 -11.38 -5.07 7.24
N MET A 204 -10.54 -6.10 7.25
CA MET A 204 -10.10 -6.77 6.03
C MET A 204 -10.12 -8.28 6.22
N GLY A 205 -10.64 -8.98 5.22
CA GLY A 205 -10.42 -10.41 5.02
C GLY A 205 -9.66 -10.62 3.72
N TYR A 206 -8.77 -11.61 3.69
CA TYR A 206 -8.02 -11.94 2.48
C TYR A 206 -7.88 -13.44 2.30
N THR A 207 -7.68 -13.83 1.04
CA THR A 207 -7.41 -15.20 0.61
C THR A 207 -6.27 -15.14 -0.39
N THR A 208 -5.35 -16.10 -0.32
CA THR A 208 -4.23 -16.17 -1.26
C THR A 208 -3.82 -17.62 -1.50
N ASP A 209 -3.30 -17.89 -2.70
CA ASP A 209 -2.72 -19.17 -3.07
C ASP A 209 -1.35 -19.43 -2.44
N VAL A 210 -0.68 -18.41 -1.90
CA VAL A 210 0.59 -18.55 -1.18
C VAL A 210 0.74 -17.52 -0.07
N ASN A 211 1.38 -17.91 1.04
CA ASN A 211 1.66 -17.00 2.15
C ASN A 211 2.53 -15.78 1.74
N ARG A 212 3.23 -15.90 0.60
CA ARG A 212 3.93 -14.79 -0.08
C ARG A 212 3.01 -13.71 -0.67
N PHE A 213 1.70 -13.68 -0.42
CA PHE A 213 0.89 -12.45 -0.64
C PHE A 213 0.21 -11.98 0.65
N ALA A 214 0.48 -12.62 1.78
CA ALA A 214 -0.11 -12.20 3.04
C ALA A 214 0.50 -10.91 3.57
N TYR A 215 1.81 -10.72 3.36
CA TYR A 215 2.52 -9.45 3.66
C TYR A 215 1.99 -8.24 2.89
N LEU A 216 1.17 -8.49 1.87
CA LEU A 216 0.59 -7.46 1.01
C LEU A 216 -0.75 -6.94 1.57
N TYR A 217 -1.30 -7.52 2.65
CA TYR A 217 -2.59 -7.12 3.21
C TYR A 217 -2.52 -6.94 4.73
N PRO A 218 -2.91 -5.76 5.29
CA PRO A 218 -3.65 -4.70 4.66
C PRO A 218 -2.76 -3.64 4.05
N CYS A 219 -3.22 -3.17 2.90
CA CYS A 219 -2.79 -1.91 2.33
C CYS A 219 -3.52 -0.78 3.05
N PRO A 220 -2.81 0.15 3.71
CA PRO A 220 -3.45 1.35 4.23
C PRO A 220 -4.16 2.09 3.11
N VAL A 221 -5.35 2.63 3.40
CA VAL A 221 -6.01 3.61 2.52
C VAL A 221 -5.23 4.92 2.62
N PHE A 222 -4.19 5.06 1.81
CA PHE A 222 -3.51 6.35 1.63
C PHE A 222 -4.44 7.29 0.86
N ASN A 223 -4.81 8.41 1.51
CA ASN A 223 -5.74 9.42 1.00
C ASN A 223 -5.01 10.68 0.53
#